data_AF-A0A5X9GJ74-F1
#
_entry.id   AF-A0A5X9GJ74-F1
#
_cell.length_a   1.000
_cell.length_b   1.000
_cell.length_c   1.000
_cell.angle_alpha   90.00
_cell.angle_beta   90.00
_cell.angle_gamma   90.00
#
_symmetry.space_group_name_H-M   'P 1'
#
loop_
_entity.id
_entity.type
_entity.pdbx_description
1 polymer ?
#
loop_
_entity_poly.entity_id
_entity_poly.type
_entity_poly.pdbx_seq_one_letter_code
_entity_poly.pdbx_strand_id
1 'polypeptide(L)'
;MLDRWLPRPQEVSMNGSDPVTEFAQVLENAGLVLKELPAMDGKIHRVPTTDDKNGQKSGAYRGFLDGRPAGWYRDYRSADDSPVNWTFSGGEQTDPRARLHLKAHSLQRREDAERELKAQYNRQAAYARRYVNKWPQATAHEYLTRKGIQAAPGVRINDKNELVIPFRNRNGAIRSYQRIPVTGGKDARILKDSEKTGNWFALGTPRNGQPVLFAEGYATAASLHEATGLPVLMTVDAGNMIAVAEDARQKWKQSPFIFCADNDHARQVNKGIVSATKAAELTGGSVIFPAFTDAEKAQGLTDFNDLDASRGRAAFQHVINAQLEHIGVSTPNSNTPEIREALVIGNLVFTPVHTEEKTMTPTEYPETSPDTGHSHDQGPSLPSATQQEQPTASSSNIADETLSFTSHATENNGKDERHPDNVQAQTESSVVQDSPAESPASPESTTASAPDEPAHPAEPPEKVVSVATDKDWREFEAELSQPEKNEL
;
A
#
# COMPACT_ATOMS: atom_id res chain seq x y z
N MET A 1 -52.33 19.92 -53.74
CA MET A 1 -52.13 18.51 -53.33
C MET A 1 -50.64 18.27 -53.21
N LEU A 2 -50.05 18.15 -52.01
CA LEU A 2 -48.70 17.56 -51.83
C LEU A 2 -48.32 17.19 -50.38
N ASP A 3 -49.17 17.42 -49.37
CA ASP A 3 -48.92 17.02 -47.97
C ASP A 3 -49.37 15.58 -47.62
N ARG A 4 -49.01 14.60 -48.46
CA ARG A 4 -49.34 13.17 -48.21
C ARG A 4 -48.16 12.22 -48.43
N TRP A 5 -46.93 12.68 -48.20
CA TRP A 5 -45.71 11.88 -48.30
C TRP A 5 -44.60 12.29 -47.30
N LEU A 6 -44.99 12.56 -46.06
CA LEU A 6 -44.09 12.57 -44.90
C LEU A 6 -44.59 11.52 -43.90
N PRO A 7 -43.77 10.55 -43.47
CA PRO A 7 -44.15 9.61 -42.42
C PRO A 7 -44.35 10.37 -41.10
N ARG A 8 -45.46 10.10 -40.41
CA ARG A 8 -45.78 10.76 -39.12
C ARG A 8 -44.90 10.17 -38.00
N PRO A 9 -44.46 10.95 -36.99
CA PRO A 9 -43.43 10.51 -36.04
C PRO A 9 -43.91 9.56 -34.92
N GLN A 10 -44.97 8.77 -35.12
CA GLN A 10 -45.67 8.10 -34.01
C GLN A 10 -46.12 6.65 -34.23
N GLU A 11 -45.80 6.03 -35.36
CA GLU A 11 -46.01 4.58 -35.58
C GLU A 11 -44.74 3.93 -36.14
N VAL A 12 -43.66 4.03 -35.36
CA VAL A 12 -42.47 3.20 -35.56
C VAL A 12 -42.42 2.18 -34.42
N SER A 13 -43.29 1.17 -34.50
CA SER A 13 -43.18 -0.04 -33.69
C SER A 13 -41.95 -0.83 -34.16
N MET A 14 -40.76 -0.44 -33.69
CA MET A 14 -39.53 -1.21 -33.91
C MET A 14 -39.55 -2.45 -33.01
N ASN A 15 -39.76 -3.59 -33.68
CA ASN A 15 -39.81 -4.91 -33.07
C ASN A 15 -38.55 -5.22 -32.25
N GLY A 16 -38.69 -6.06 -31.22
CA GLY A 16 -37.58 -6.63 -30.42
C GLY A 16 -36.71 -7.61 -31.23
N SER A 17 -36.03 -7.12 -32.26
CA SER A 17 -35.24 -7.90 -33.21
C SER A 17 -33.74 -7.56 -33.21
N ASP A 18 -33.33 -6.41 -32.65
CA ASP A 18 -31.91 -6.06 -32.46
C ASP A 18 -31.57 -5.95 -30.95
N PRO A 19 -30.64 -6.79 -30.44
CA PRO A 19 -30.19 -6.70 -29.05
C PRO A 19 -29.48 -5.39 -28.71
N VAL A 20 -28.85 -4.71 -29.67
CA VAL A 20 -28.15 -3.44 -29.42
C VAL A 20 -29.17 -2.34 -29.13
N THR A 21 -30.25 -2.28 -29.91
CA THR A 21 -31.34 -1.32 -29.74
C THR A 21 -32.17 -1.59 -28.47
N GLU A 22 -32.48 -2.87 -28.15
CA GLU A 22 -33.16 -3.20 -26.89
C GLU A 22 -32.30 -2.80 -25.68
N PHE A 23 -30.99 -3.08 -25.71
CA PHE A 23 -30.09 -2.67 -24.63
C PHE A 23 -29.97 -1.15 -24.54
N ALA A 24 -29.93 -0.42 -25.66
CA ALA A 24 -29.93 1.04 -25.67
C ALA A 24 -31.12 1.62 -24.90
N GLN A 25 -32.33 1.12 -25.20
CA GLN A 25 -33.55 1.58 -24.53
C GLN A 25 -33.53 1.27 -23.02
N VAL A 26 -33.00 0.12 -22.61
CA VAL A 26 -32.86 -0.26 -21.19
C VAL A 26 -31.87 0.67 -20.46
N LEU A 27 -30.77 1.04 -21.11
CA LEU A 27 -29.79 1.99 -20.57
C LEU A 27 -30.37 3.40 -20.42
N GLU A 28 -31.07 3.89 -21.45
CA GLU A 28 -31.70 5.21 -21.44
C GLU A 28 -32.83 5.29 -20.41
N ASN A 29 -33.66 4.25 -20.29
CA ASN A 29 -34.71 4.15 -19.26
C ASN A 29 -34.13 4.15 -17.84
N ALA A 30 -32.89 3.68 -17.67
CA ALA A 30 -32.15 3.71 -16.41
C ALA A 30 -31.41 5.03 -16.15
N GLY A 31 -31.61 6.06 -16.98
CA GLY A 31 -30.98 7.38 -16.84
C GLY A 31 -29.55 7.48 -17.39
N LEU A 32 -29.03 6.46 -18.08
CA LEU A 32 -27.70 6.54 -18.71
C LEU A 32 -27.80 7.29 -20.05
N VAL A 33 -27.00 8.35 -20.20
CA VAL A 33 -27.03 9.22 -21.39
C VAL A 33 -26.05 8.70 -22.44
N LEU A 34 -26.59 8.03 -23.46
CA LEU A 34 -25.84 7.55 -24.60
C LEU A 34 -25.69 8.66 -25.68
N LYS A 35 -24.55 8.69 -26.37
CA LYS A 35 -24.32 9.55 -27.56
C LYS A 35 -24.48 8.79 -28.88
N GLU A 36 -24.29 7.48 -28.81
CA GLU A 36 -24.27 6.50 -29.90
C GLU A 36 -24.80 5.18 -29.32
N LEU A 37 -25.18 4.24 -30.19
CA LEU A 37 -25.64 2.90 -29.77
C LEU A 37 -24.61 2.20 -28.87
N PRO A 38 -25.06 1.41 -27.87
CA PRO A 38 -24.17 0.85 -26.85
C PRO A 38 -23.20 -0.19 -27.43
N ALA A 39 -21.93 -0.06 -27.08
CA ALA A 39 -20.89 -1.00 -27.50
C ALA A 39 -20.99 -2.31 -26.70
N MET A 40 -21.53 -3.35 -27.34
CA MET A 40 -21.66 -4.69 -26.77
C MET A 40 -20.43 -5.58 -27.02
N ASP A 41 -19.24 -5.01 -26.81
CA ASP A 41 -17.94 -5.63 -27.08
C ASP A 41 -17.36 -6.41 -25.88
N GLY A 42 -18.13 -6.57 -24.81
CA GLY A 42 -17.68 -7.19 -23.57
C GLY A 42 -16.74 -6.33 -22.72
N LYS A 43 -16.58 -5.02 -23.01
CA LYS A 43 -15.83 -4.06 -22.16
C LYS A 43 -16.78 -3.18 -21.34
N ILE A 44 -16.24 -2.55 -20.29
CA ILE A 44 -16.97 -1.59 -19.47
C ILE A 44 -16.88 -0.21 -20.12
N HIS A 45 -18.03 0.37 -20.46
CA HIS A 45 -18.14 1.71 -21.05
C HIS A 45 -18.66 2.69 -20.01
N ARG A 46 -17.93 3.79 -19.76
CA ARG A 46 -18.32 4.86 -18.83
C ARG A 46 -19.07 5.97 -19.57
N VAL A 47 -20.29 6.23 -19.14
CA VAL A 47 -21.22 7.21 -19.73
C VAL A 47 -21.75 8.19 -18.68
N PRO A 48 -22.16 9.41 -19.06
CA PRO A 48 -22.90 10.30 -18.17
C PRO A 48 -24.25 9.71 -17.78
N THR A 49 -24.79 10.19 -16.67
CA THR A 49 -26.17 9.93 -16.22
C THR A 49 -26.97 11.24 -16.25
N THR A 50 -28.31 11.17 -16.21
CA THR A 50 -29.19 12.35 -16.32
C THR A 50 -28.89 13.45 -15.30
N ASP A 51 -28.43 13.09 -14.10
CA ASP A 51 -28.11 14.07 -13.05
C ASP A 51 -26.63 14.51 -13.05
N ASP A 52 -25.81 14.03 -14.00
CA ASP A 52 -24.39 14.36 -14.06
C ASP A 52 -24.16 15.80 -14.50
N LYS A 53 -23.50 16.58 -13.64
CA LYS A 53 -23.07 17.95 -13.95
C LYS A 53 -21.63 17.95 -14.47
N ASN A 54 -21.35 18.79 -15.47
CA ASN A 54 -20.00 19.10 -15.96
C ASN A 54 -19.14 17.88 -16.37
N GLY A 55 -19.64 17.08 -17.33
CA GLY A 55 -18.83 16.05 -17.99
C GLY A 55 -18.49 14.82 -17.14
N GLN A 56 -19.14 14.66 -15.98
CA GLN A 56 -19.08 13.44 -15.18
C GLN A 56 -19.59 12.23 -15.98
N LYS A 57 -19.13 11.05 -15.58
CA LYS A 57 -19.46 9.75 -16.20
C LYS A 57 -19.79 8.74 -15.12
N SER A 58 -20.87 9.00 -14.40
CA SER A 58 -21.28 8.23 -13.24
C SER A 58 -21.96 6.92 -13.61
N GLY A 59 -22.46 6.80 -14.83
CA GLY A 59 -22.97 5.56 -15.40
C GLY A 59 -21.87 4.64 -15.93
N ALA A 60 -22.13 3.34 -15.88
CA ALA A 60 -21.38 2.34 -16.62
C ALA A 60 -22.30 1.24 -17.16
N TYR A 61 -21.91 0.66 -18.29
CA TYR A 61 -22.53 -0.57 -18.78
C TYR A 61 -21.49 -1.52 -19.37
N ARG A 62 -21.89 -2.78 -19.52
CA ARG A 62 -21.13 -3.82 -20.23
C ARG A 62 -22.12 -4.70 -20.98
N GLY A 63 -22.07 -4.63 -22.32
CA GLY A 63 -22.90 -5.46 -23.19
C GLY A 63 -22.14 -6.66 -23.75
N PHE A 64 -22.84 -7.78 -23.94
CA PHE A 64 -22.35 -9.04 -24.47
C PHE A 64 -23.27 -9.51 -25.60
N LEU A 65 -22.73 -9.66 -26.81
CA LEU A 65 -23.47 -10.22 -27.95
C LEU A 65 -23.37 -11.75 -28.05
N ASP A 66 -22.76 -12.44 -27.08
CA ASP A 66 -22.50 -13.87 -27.18
C ASP A 66 -23.54 -14.78 -26.52
N GLY A 67 -23.85 -15.90 -27.19
CA GLY A 67 -24.90 -16.83 -26.75
C GLY A 67 -26.29 -16.21 -26.91
N ARG A 68 -26.94 -15.90 -25.77
CA ARG A 68 -28.13 -15.02 -25.73
C ARG A 68 -27.61 -13.64 -25.33
N PRO A 69 -27.76 -12.60 -26.16
CA PRO A 69 -27.23 -11.29 -25.83
C PRO A 69 -27.71 -10.81 -24.47
N ALA A 70 -26.78 -10.27 -23.70
CA ALA A 70 -26.99 -9.92 -22.30
C ALA A 70 -26.08 -8.74 -21.94
N GLY A 71 -26.25 -8.22 -20.74
CA GLY A 71 -25.43 -7.12 -20.27
C GLY A 71 -25.76 -6.75 -18.84
N TRP A 72 -25.05 -5.75 -18.34
CA TRP A 72 -25.44 -5.08 -17.12
C TRP A 72 -25.16 -3.59 -17.21
N TYR A 73 -25.82 -2.83 -16.36
CA TYR A 73 -25.58 -1.41 -16.18
C TYR A 73 -25.61 -1.02 -14.71
N ARG A 74 -25.04 0.14 -14.40
CA ARG A 74 -24.97 0.68 -13.05
C ARG A 74 -24.80 2.20 -13.09
N ASP A 75 -25.48 2.92 -12.20
CA ASP A 75 -25.08 4.27 -11.79
C ASP A 75 -24.25 4.15 -10.50
N TYR A 76 -23.06 4.76 -10.47
CA TYR A 76 -22.18 4.78 -9.31
C TYR A 76 -22.56 5.82 -8.25
N ARG A 77 -23.67 6.55 -8.44
CA ARG A 77 -24.25 7.48 -7.46
C ARG A 77 -25.47 6.91 -6.74
N SER A 78 -26.10 5.87 -7.29
CA SER A 78 -27.10 5.09 -6.58
C SER A 78 -26.47 4.42 -5.36
N ALA A 79 -27.23 4.34 -4.26
CA ALA A 79 -26.78 3.69 -3.03
C ALA A 79 -26.56 2.17 -3.23
N ASP A 80 -27.34 1.56 -4.12
CA ASP A 80 -27.20 0.14 -4.51
C ASP A 80 -25.85 -0.09 -5.25
N ASP A 81 -25.00 -0.93 -4.66
CA ASP A 81 -23.70 -1.31 -5.23
C ASP A 81 -23.83 -2.35 -6.38
N SER A 82 -25.02 -2.92 -6.55
CA SER A 82 -25.28 -4.02 -7.49
C SER A 82 -25.50 -3.53 -8.92
N PRO A 83 -24.82 -4.10 -9.93
CA PRO A 83 -25.14 -3.84 -11.33
C PRO A 83 -26.44 -4.56 -11.72
N VAL A 84 -27.37 -3.82 -12.34
CA VAL A 84 -28.63 -4.36 -12.85
C VAL A 84 -28.34 -5.15 -14.13
N ASN A 85 -28.76 -6.42 -14.15
CA ASN A 85 -28.55 -7.31 -15.28
C ASN A 85 -29.71 -7.23 -16.29
N TRP A 86 -29.37 -7.22 -17.57
CA TRP A 86 -30.30 -7.31 -18.69
C TRP A 86 -30.00 -8.54 -19.54
N THR A 87 -31.02 -9.09 -20.20
CA THR A 87 -30.89 -10.21 -21.14
C THR A 87 -31.93 -10.07 -22.24
N PHE A 88 -31.47 -10.12 -23.49
CA PHE A 88 -32.27 -9.85 -24.69
C PHE A 88 -33.55 -10.69 -24.76
N SER A 89 -34.68 -10.01 -24.98
CA SER A 89 -36.01 -10.62 -25.00
C SER A 89 -36.18 -11.66 -26.13
N GLY A 90 -35.72 -11.37 -27.35
CA GLY A 90 -35.91 -12.20 -28.57
C GLY A 90 -35.12 -13.51 -28.66
N GLY A 91 -34.70 -14.09 -27.53
CA GLY A 91 -33.71 -15.17 -27.47
C GLY A 91 -34.14 -16.57 -27.95
N GLU A 92 -35.44 -16.83 -28.19
CA GLU A 92 -35.95 -18.18 -28.48
C GLU A 92 -35.74 -18.65 -29.94
N GLN A 93 -35.41 -17.78 -30.89
CA GLN A 93 -35.29 -18.12 -32.32
C GLN A 93 -33.85 -18.27 -32.85
N THR A 94 -32.82 -18.37 -31.98
CA THR A 94 -31.44 -18.59 -32.43
C THR A 94 -31.08 -20.07 -32.60
N ASP A 95 -30.68 -20.45 -33.82
CA ASP A 95 -30.19 -21.80 -34.15
C ASP A 95 -29.11 -22.28 -33.15
N PRO A 96 -29.24 -23.49 -32.57
CA PRO A 96 -28.23 -24.10 -31.71
C PRO A 96 -26.80 -24.10 -32.29
N ARG A 97 -26.63 -24.27 -33.61
CA ARG A 97 -25.29 -24.23 -34.24
C ARG A 97 -24.74 -22.80 -34.33
N ALA A 98 -25.57 -21.81 -34.64
CA ALA A 98 -25.19 -20.40 -34.57
C ALA A 98 -24.79 -19.99 -33.13
N ARG A 99 -25.55 -20.40 -32.11
CA ARG A 99 -25.20 -20.20 -30.69
C ARG A 99 -23.85 -20.81 -30.32
N LEU A 100 -23.53 -22.01 -30.82
CA LEU A 100 -22.25 -22.67 -30.55
C LEU A 100 -21.06 -21.91 -31.18
N HIS A 101 -21.17 -21.50 -32.44
CA HIS A 101 -20.13 -20.71 -33.12
C HIS A 101 -19.91 -19.36 -32.43
N LEU A 102 -20.99 -18.69 -32.05
CA LEU A 102 -20.97 -17.40 -31.37
C LEU A 102 -20.30 -17.48 -29.98
N LYS A 103 -20.58 -18.56 -29.23
CA LYS A 103 -19.91 -18.86 -27.94
C LYS A 103 -18.44 -19.22 -28.14
N ALA A 104 -18.08 -19.98 -29.17
CA ALA A 104 -16.68 -20.28 -29.48
C ALA A 104 -15.90 -18.99 -29.82
N HIS A 105 -16.51 -18.10 -30.62
CA HIS A 105 -15.91 -16.80 -30.98
C HIS A 105 -15.82 -15.83 -29.79
N SER A 106 -16.69 -15.92 -28.78
CA SER A 106 -16.56 -15.09 -27.57
C SER A 106 -15.49 -15.60 -26.61
N LEU A 107 -15.37 -16.91 -26.44
CA LEU A 107 -14.28 -17.53 -25.71
C LEU A 107 -12.93 -17.17 -26.34
N GLN A 108 -12.80 -17.31 -27.66
CA GLN A 108 -11.60 -16.92 -28.40
C GLN A 108 -11.25 -15.43 -28.19
N ARG A 109 -12.22 -14.51 -28.38
CA ARG A 109 -12.01 -13.07 -28.14
C ARG A 109 -11.62 -12.76 -26.69
N ARG A 110 -12.17 -13.48 -25.71
CA ARG A 110 -11.82 -13.30 -24.30
C ARG A 110 -10.38 -13.77 -24.03
N GLU A 111 -10.00 -14.94 -24.53
CA GLU A 111 -8.62 -15.45 -24.42
C GLU A 111 -7.61 -14.55 -25.14
N ASP A 112 -7.96 -14.02 -26.30
CA ASP A 112 -7.13 -13.08 -27.06
C ASP A 112 -6.94 -11.75 -26.29
N ALA A 113 -8.01 -11.20 -25.72
CA ALA A 113 -7.97 -10.01 -24.87
C ALA A 113 -7.19 -10.23 -23.56
N GLU A 114 -7.36 -11.38 -22.89
CA GLU A 114 -6.58 -11.77 -21.71
C GLU A 114 -5.07 -11.90 -22.05
N ARG A 115 -4.75 -12.46 -23.22
CA ARG A 115 -3.37 -12.59 -23.72
C ARG A 115 -2.76 -11.22 -24.06
N GLU A 116 -3.52 -10.34 -24.71
CA GLU A 116 -3.08 -8.98 -25.03
C GLU A 116 -2.85 -8.15 -23.76
N LEU A 117 -3.77 -8.18 -22.80
CA LEU A 117 -3.63 -7.51 -21.50
C LEU A 117 -2.40 -8.02 -20.74
N LYS A 118 -2.18 -9.34 -20.70
CA LYS A 118 -1.00 -9.93 -20.08
C LYS A 118 0.30 -9.53 -20.78
N ALA A 119 0.30 -9.44 -22.12
CA ALA A 119 1.43 -8.93 -22.89
C ALA A 119 1.69 -7.43 -22.60
N GLN A 120 0.64 -6.61 -22.49
CA GLN A 120 0.71 -5.21 -22.11
C GLN A 120 1.30 -5.02 -20.71
N TYR A 121 0.79 -5.74 -19.70
CA TYR A 121 1.33 -5.74 -18.35
C TYR A 121 2.80 -6.18 -18.30
N ASN A 122 3.21 -7.17 -19.10
CA ASN A 122 4.62 -7.57 -19.19
C ASN A 122 5.50 -6.49 -19.84
N ARG A 123 5.02 -5.77 -20.87
CA ARG A 123 5.72 -4.60 -21.45
C ARG A 123 5.87 -3.49 -20.40
N GLN A 124 4.80 -3.16 -19.67
CA GLN A 124 4.82 -2.13 -18.64
C GLN A 124 5.68 -2.51 -17.44
N ALA A 125 5.70 -3.77 -17.01
CA ALA A 125 6.59 -4.25 -15.96
C ALA A 125 8.08 -4.17 -16.35
N ALA A 126 8.41 -4.52 -17.60
CA ALA A 126 9.77 -4.35 -18.12
C ALA A 126 10.19 -2.87 -18.17
N TYR A 127 9.28 -1.97 -18.54
CA TYR A 127 9.51 -0.52 -18.46
C TYR A 127 9.67 -0.05 -17.01
N ALA A 128 8.76 -0.43 -16.11
CA ALA A 128 8.77 -0.08 -14.69
C ALA A 128 10.08 -0.47 -14.01
N ARG A 129 10.54 -1.71 -14.22
CA ARG A 129 11.82 -2.21 -13.69
C ARG A 129 13.00 -1.35 -14.17
N ARG A 130 13.07 -1.00 -15.46
CA ARG A 130 14.14 -0.14 -15.99
C ARG A 130 14.06 1.28 -15.42
N TYR A 131 12.86 1.86 -15.35
CA TYR A 131 12.64 3.22 -14.86
C TYR A 131 13.01 3.34 -13.38
N VAL A 132 12.54 2.42 -12.52
CA VAL A 132 12.88 2.41 -11.08
C VAL A 132 14.38 2.20 -10.88
N ASN A 133 14.99 1.23 -11.57
CA ASN A 133 16.41 0.92 -11.37
C ASN A 133 17.38 1.98 -11.90
N LYS A 134 16.92 2.94 -12.74
CA LYS A 134 17.72 4.09 -13.17
C LYS A 134 18.00 5.06 -12.00
N TRP A 135 17.08 5.16 -11.05
CA TRP A 135 17.06 6.24 -10.07
C TRP A 135 17.72 5.85 -8.74
N PRO A 136 18.48 6.78 -8.10
CA PRO A 136 19.12 6.53 -6.81
C PRO A 136 18.09 6.36 -5.69
N GLN A 137 18.51 5.75 -4.57
CA GLN A 137 17.72 5.71 -3.34
C GLN A 137 17.41 7.14 -2.87
N ALA A 138 16.15 7.40 -2.53
CA ALA A 138 15.79 8.64 -1.84
C ALA A 138 16.32 8.61 -0.40
N THR A 139 16.88 9.72 0.06
CA THR A 139 17.36 9.90 1.45
C THR A 139 16.61 11.01 2.17
N ALA A 140 16.29 12.10 1.46
CA ALA A 140 15.42 13.18 1.90
C ALA A 140 14.56 13.66 0.71
N HIS A 141 13.39 14.24 1.01
CA HIS A 141 12.48 14.86 0.04
C HIS A 141 11.43 15.67 0.80
N GLU A 142 10.98 16.80 0.24
CA GLU A 142 10.13 17.76 0.93
C GLU A 142 8.74 17.20 1.30
N TYR A 143 8.21 16.26 0.51
CA TYR A 143 6.98 15.53 0.88
C TYR A 143 7.18 14.67 2.13
N LEU A 144 8.33 14.01 2.27
CA LEU A 144 8.67 13.16 3.42
C LEU A 144 8.81 13.99 4.68
N THR A 145 9.58 15.08 4.61
CA THR A 145 9.75 16.04 5.72
C THR A 145 8.39 16.60 6.18
N ARG A 146 7.53 17.00 5.24
CA ARG A 146 6.19 17.52 5.55
C ARG A 146 5.23 16.48 6.12
N LYS A 147 5.42 15.20 5.81
CA LYS A 147 4.65 14.08 6.41
C LYS A 147 5.35 13.46 7.63
N GLY A 148 6.50 13.98 8.09
CA GLY A 148 7.18 13.50 9.30
C GLY A 148 7.77 12.09 9.21
N ILE A 149 8.07 11.61 7.99
CA ILE A 149 8.43 10.22 7.69
C ILE A 149 9.76 10.13 6.94
N GLN A 150 10.36 8.94 6.91
CA GLN A 150 11.62 8.66 6.23
C GLN A 150 11.42 8.02 4.84
N ALA A 151 12.51 8.02 4.06
CA ALA A 151 12.56 7.32 2.78
C ALA A 151 12.86 5.83 2.99
N ALA A 152 11.86 4.97 2.81
CA ALA A 152 12.02 3.53 2.98
C ALA A 152 13.00 2.93 1.93
N PRO A 153 13.72 1.84 2.25
CA PRO A 153 14.59 1.17 1.30
C PRO A 153 13.85 0.77 0.00
N GLY A 154 14.38 1.20 -1.14
CA GLY A 154 13.80 0.96 -2.46
C GLY A 154 12.91 2.08 -3.00
N VAL A 155 12.54 3.08 -2.18
CA VAL A 155 12.00 4.35 -2.67
C VAL A 155 13.12 5.11 -3.38
N ARG A 156 12.86 5.55 -4.62
CA ARG A 156 13.85 6.27 -5.43
C ARG A 156 13.48 7.74 -5.60
N ILE A 157 14.39 8.55 -6.12
CA ILE A 157 14.16 9.95 -6.46
C ILE A 157 14.62 10.22 -7.90
N ASN A 158 13.78 10.87 -8.70
CA ASN A 158 14.08 11.14 -10.11
C ASN A 158 14.61 12.57 -10.37
N ASP A 159 14.96 12.83 -11.63
CA ASP A 159 15.44 14.12 -12.15
C ASP A 159 14.42 15.27 -12.07
N LYS A 160 13.18 15.01 -11.64
CA LYS A 160 12.10 16.01 -11.47
C LYS A 160 11.77 16.30 -10.01
N ASN A 161 12.59 15.83 -9.07
CA ASN A 161 12.30 15.84 -7.64
C ASN A 161 10.93 15.19 -7.31
N GLU A 162 10.64 14.06 -7.95
CA GLU A 162 9.54 13.16 -7.58
C GLU A 162 10.11 11.90 -6.93
N LEU A 163 9.53 11.48 -5.80
CA LEU A 163 9.74 10.14 -5.27
C LEU A 163 9.17 9.11 -6.25
N VAL A 164 9.83 7.97 -6.40
CA VAL A 164 9.39 6.84 -7.23
C VAL A 164 9.32 5.59 -6.36
N ILE A 165 8.10 5.15 -6.07
CA ILE A 165 7.80 4.01 -5.20
C ILE A 165 7.44 2.80 -6.07
N PRO A 166 8.24 1.72 -6.08
CA PRO A 166 7.98 0.55 -6.92
C PRO A 166 6.92 -0.38 -6.34
N PHE A 167 5.99 -0.83 -7.19
CA PHE A 167 5.01 -1.86 -6.81
C PHE A 167 5.44 -3.23 -7.32
N ARG A 168 5.39 -4.22 -6.43
CA ARG A 168 5.84 -5.59 -6.64
C ARG A 168 4.70 -6.57 -6.43
N ASN A 169 4.75 -7.69 -7.16
CA ASN A 169 3.86 -8.82 -6.93
C ASN A 169 4.41 -9.74 -5.82
N ARG A 170 3.65 -10.78 -5.46
CA ARG A 170 4.05 -11.81 -4.48
C ARG A 170 5.39 -12.51 -4.77
N ASN A 171 5.87 -12.46 -6.01
CA ASN A 171 7.17 -13.01 -6.43
C ASN A 171 8.32 -11.99 -6.35
N GLY A 172 8.07 -10.76 -5.87
CA GLY A 172 9.05 -9.69 -5.72
C GLY A 172 9.39 -8.92 -7.01
N ALA A 173 8.79 -9.28 -8.14
CA ALA A 173 9.04 -8.61 -9.42
C ALA A 173 8.32 -7.25 -9.47
N ILE A 174 9.02 -6.20 -9.92
CA ILE A 174 8.42 -4.87 -10.14
C ILE A 174 7.44 -4.96 -11.31
N ARG A 175 6.19 -4.54 -11.10
CA ARG A 175 5.12 -4.55 -12.11
C ARG A 175 4.58 -3.15 -12.44
N SER A 176 4.69 -2.24 -11.47
CA SER A 176 4.28 -0.84 -11.60
C SER A 176 5.13 0.06 -10.68
N TYR A 177 4.86 1.35 -10.67
CA TYR A 177 5.36 2.31 -9.69
C TYR A 177 4.38 3.48 -9.55
N GLN A 178 4.44 4.19 -8.42
CA GLN A 178 3.85 5.52 -8.25
C GLN A 178 4.94 6.58 -8.17
N ARG A 179 4.67 7.75 -8.74
CA ARG A 179 5.47 8.97 -8.55
C ARG A 179 4.74 9.90 -7.60
N ILE A 180 5.46 10.47 -6.63
CA ILE A 180 4.93 11.47 -5.69
C ILE A 180 5.81 12.75 -5.81
N PRO A 181 5.28 13.85 -6.39
CA PRO A 181 5.98 15.14 -6.39
C PRO A 181 5.98 15.79 -5.00
N VAL A 182 6.68 16.91 -4.83
CA VAL A 182 6.71 17.70 -3.58
C VAL A 182 5.31 18.05 -3.04
N THR A 183 4.34 18.33 -3.91
CA THR A 183 2.93 18.56 -3.51
C THR A 183 2.25 17.29 -2.98
N GLY A 184 2.61 16.13 -3.52
CA GLY A 184 2.06 14.83 -3.18
C GLY A 184 0.56 14.71 -3.43
N GLY A 185 -0.12 13.85 -2.65
CA GLY A 185 -1.58 13.73 -2.65
C GLY A 185 -2.18 13.59 -4.05
N LYS A 186 -3.05 14.53 -4.43
CA LYS A 186 -3.77 14.55 -5.71
C LYS A 186 -2.87 14.62 -6.95
N ASP A 187 -1.58 14.96 -6.80
CA ASP A 187 -0.61 14.99 -7.90
C ASP A 187 0.22 13.72 -8.04
N ALA A 188 0.07 12.76 -7.12
CA ALA A 188 0.70 11.45 -7.28
C ALA A 188 0.17 10.72 -8.53
N ARG A 189 1.05 10.05 -9.27
CA ARG A 189 0.71 9.37 -10.53
C ARG A 189 1.27 7.95 -10.57
N ILE A 190 0.40 6.97 -10.73
CA ILE A 190 0.77 5.57 -11.01
C ILE A 190 1.18 5.44 -12.48
N LEU A 191 2.09 4.52 -12.80
CA LEU A 191 2.40 4.17 -14.19
C LEU A 191 1.14 3.75 -14.94
N LYS A 192 0.79 4.47 -16.01
CA LYS A 192 -0.39 4.20 -16.83
C LYS A 192 -0.34 2.78 -17.41
N ASP A 193 -1.51 2.15 -17.55
CA ASP A 193 -1.73 0.87 -18.22
C ASP A 193 -0.93 -0.32 -17.63
N SER A 194 -0.46 -0.18 -16.39
CA SER A 194 0.34 -1.18 -15.68
C SER A 194 -0.48 -2.06 -14.74
N GLU A 195 0.10 -3.20 -14.35
CA GLU A 195 -0.49 -4.12 -13.38
C GLU A 195 -0.32 -3.54 -11.96
N LYS A 196 -1.22 -2.63 -11.57
CA LYS A 196 -1.34 -2.11 -10.20
C LYS A 196 -2.01 -3.12 -9.27
N THR A 197 -3.09 -3.74 -9.74
CA THR A 197 -3.94 -4.63 -8.93
C THR A 197 -3.13 -5.82 -8.39
N GLY A 198 -3.29 -6.14 -7.11
CA GLY A 198 -2.54 -7.21 -6.42
C GLY A 198 -1.05 -6.92 -6.19
N ASN A 199 -0.58 -5.70 -6.51
CA ASN A 199 0.81 -5.30 -6.32
C ASN A 199 0.92 -4.22 -5.23
N TRP A 200 2.02 -4.25 -4.48
CA TRP A 200 2.25 -3.41 -3.29
C TRP A 200 3.68 -2.90 -3.21
N PHE A 201 3.90 -1.88 -2.39
CA PHE A 201 5.24 -1.58 -1.85
C PHE A 201 5.32 -2.13 -0.41
N ALA A 202 6.49 -2.60 0.01
CA ALA A 202 6.69 -3.18 1.33
C ALA A 202 7.71 -2.36 2.13
N LEU A 203 7.31 -1.93 3.32
CA LEU A 203 8.19 -1.42 4.35
C LEU A 203 8.55 -2.56 5.31
N GLY A 204 9.81 -2.60 5.76
CA GLY A 204 10.35 -3.77 6.45
C GLY A 204 10.41 -5.02 5.56
N THR A 205 10.57 -6.20 6.18
CA THR A 205 10.60 -7.49 5.48
C THR A 205 9.61 -8.45 6.13
N PRO A 206 8.42 -8.69 5.54
CA PRO A 206 7.42 -9.56 6.13
C PRO A 206 7.85 -11.03 6.12
N ARG A 207 7.66 -11.71 7.27
CA ARG A 207 8.03 -13.10 7.52
C ARG A 207 6.78 -13.92 7.82
N ASN A 208 6.68 -15.14 7.28
CA ASN A 208 5.50 -15.98 7.48
C ASN A 208 5.35 -16.36 8.96
N GLY A 209 4.14 -16.24 9.50
CA GLY A 209 3.87 -16.45 10.93
C GLY A 209 4.12 -15.22 11.81
N GLN A 210 4.67 -14.13 11.26
CA GLN A 210 4.82 -12.85 11.96
C GLN A 210 3.76 -11.84 11.48
N PRO A 211 3.34 -10.87 12.31
CA PRO A 211 2.33 -9.88 11.94
C PRO A 211 2.71 -9.08 10.69
N VAL A 212 1.72 -8.75 9.86
CA VAL A 212 1.88 -7.90 8.67
C VAL A 212 0.73 -6.88 8.63
N LEU A 213 1.08 -5.60 8.56
CA LEU A 213 0.13 -4.50 8.45
C LEU A 213 -0.12 -4.16 6.97
N PHE A 214 -1.29 -3.61 6.66
CA PHE A 214 -1.69 -3.17 5.33
C PHE A 214 -2.26 -1.76 5.42
N ALA A 215 -1.80 -0.81 4.60
CA ALA A 215 -2.26 0.57 4.61
C ALA A 215 -2.30 1.13 3.18
N GLU A 216 -3.17 2.11 2.90
CA GLU A 216 -3.35 2.61 1.52
C GLU A 216 -2.17 3.45 1.03
N GLY A 217 -1.96 4.61 1.67
CA GLY A 217 -0.95 5.59 1.28
C GLY A 217 0.47 5.26 1.77
N TYR A 218 1.48 5.77 1.05
CA TYR A 218 2.88 5.65 1.48
C TYR A 218 3.11 6.27 2.86
N ALA A 219 2.55 7.45 3.12
CA ALA A 219 2.73 8.14 4.39
C ALA A 219 2.13 7.37 5.56
N THR A 220 0.87 6.94 5.44
CA THR A 220 0.19 6.03 6.38
C THR A 220 1.04 4.79 6.66
N ALA A 221 1.54 4.13 5.61
CA ALA A 221 2.36 2.93 5.74
C ALA A 221 3.75 3.18 6.38
N ALA A 222 4.34 4.35 6.16
CA ALA A 222 5.60 4.79 6.75
C ALA A 222 5.45 5.12 8.25
N SER A 223 4.47 5.94 8.63
CA SER A 223 4.17 6.22 10.05
C SER A 223 3.94 4.93 10.83
N LEU A 224 3.11 4.00 10.31
CA LEU A 224 2.85 2.71 10.95
C LEU A 224 4.13 1.86 11.07
N HIS A 225 4.97 1.80 10.03
CA HIS A 225 6.22 1.03 10.07
C HIS A 225 7.22 1.60 11.08
N GLU A 226 7.41 2.93 11.07
CA GLU A 226 8.35 3.62 11.96
C GLU A 226 7.88 3.58 13.41
N ALA A 227 6.58 3.69 13.67
CA ALA A 227 6.02 3.60 15.02
C ALA A 227 6.08 2.19 15.61
N THR A 228 5.75 1.15 14.83
CA THR A 228 5.60 -0.22 15.36
C THR A 228 6.83 -1.11 15.17
N GLY A 229 7.67 -0.84 14.16
CA GLY A 229 8.72 -1.74 13.69
C GLY A 229 8.20 -2.94 12.89
N LEU A 230 6.88 -3.13 12.77
CA LEU A 230 6.26 -4.22 12.02
C LEU A 230 6.30 -3.96 10.51
N PRO A 231 6.39 -5.01 9.67
CA PRO A 231 6.38 -4.87 8.23
C PRO A 231 4.99 -4.41 7.73
N VAL A 232 4.96 -3.41 6.85
CA VAL A 232 3.73 -2.81 6.32
C VAL A 232 3.69 -2.91 4.80
N LEU A 233 2.57 -3.38 4.25
CA LEU A 233 2.30 -3.39 2.82
C LEU A 233 1.46 -2.17 2.44
N MET A 234 2.07 -1.26 1.68
CA MET A 234 1.36 -0.16 1.04
C MET A 234 0.54 -0.69 -0.14
N THR A 235 -0.79 -0.59 -0.05
CA THR A 235 -1.77 -1.13 -0.99
C THR A 235 -2.20 -0.14 -2.07
N VAL A 236 -1.72 1.11 -2.03
CA VAL A 236 -1.98 2.19 -3.01
C VAL A 236 -3.37 2.82 -2.90
N ASP A 237 -4.42 2.01 -2.74
CA ASP A 237 -5.82 2.44 -2.54
C ASP A 237 -6.68 1.30 -1.96
N ALA A 238 -7.78 1.67 -1.31
CA ALA A 238 -8.75 0.78 -0.65
C ALA A 238 -9.15 -0.41 -1.54
N GLY A 239 -9.52 -0.14 -2.80
CA GLY A 239 -9.96 -1.18 -3.74
C GLY A 239 -8.87 -2.20 -4.09
N ASN A 240 -7.59 -1.80 -4.05
CA ASN A 240 -6.47 -2.72 -4.25
C ASN A 240 -6.09 -3.48 -2.97
N MET A 241 -6.46 -3.00 -1.78
CA MET A 241 -6.18 -3.67 -0.50
C MET A 241 -6.67 -5.12 -0.50
N ILE A 242 -7.88 -5.38 -1.03
CA ILE A 242 -8.47 -6.72 -1.12
C ILE A 242 -7.60 -7.66 -1.97
N ALA A 243 -7.21 -7.24 -3.19
CA ALA A 243 -6.39 -8.06 -4.08
C ALA A 243 -4.96 -8.28 -3.51
N VAL A 244 -4.40 -7.27 -2.84
CA VAL A 244 -3.11 -7.40 -2.14
C VAL A 244 -3.23 -8.36 -0.95
N ALA A 245 -4.35 -8.39 -0.22
CA ALA A 245 -4.60 -9.32 0.87
C ALA A 245 -4.63 -10.78 0.40
N GLU A 246 -5.33 -11.07 -0.70
CA GLU A 246 -5.40 -12.41 -1.30
C GLU A 246 -4.02 -12.91 -1.79
N ASP A 247 -3.24 -12.05 -2.46
CA ASP A 247 -1.90 -12.40 -2.92
C ASP A 247 -0.86 -12.47 -1.78
N ALA A 248 -1.03 -11.66 -0.74
CA ALA A 248 -0.24 -11.74 0.48
C ALA A 248 -0.53 -13.03 1.25
N ARG A 249 -1.79 -13.45 1.40
CA ARG A 249 -2.17 -14.67 2.14
C ARG A 249 -1.61 -15.93 1.49
N GLN A 250 -1.50 -15.97 0.16
CA GLN A 250 -0.81 -17.07 -0.56
C GLN A 250 0.67 -17.21 -0.16
N LYS A 251 1.34 -16.11 0.18
CA LYS A 251 2.77 -16.04 0.52
C LYS A 251 3.05 -16.19 2.02
N TRP A 252 2.25 -15.52 2.85
CA TRP A 252 2.38 -15.48 4.30
C TRP A 252 1.14 -16.11 4.94
N LYS A 253 1.01 -17.43 4.75
CA LYS A 253 -0.19 -18.23 5.09
C LYS A 253 -0.54 -18.22 6.58
N GLN A 254 0.45 -18.09 7.46
CA GLN A 254 0.28 -18.17 8.92
C GLN A 254 0.40 -16.80 9.62
N SER A 255 0.64 -15.71 8.88
CA SER A 255 0.82 -14.39 9.46
C SER A 255 -0.50 -13.78 9.92
N PRO A 256 -0.57 -13.20 11.14
CA PRO A 256 -1.63 -12.24 11.50
C PRO A 256 -1.62 -11.08 10.50
N PHE A 257 -2.77 -10.77 9.91
CA PHE A 257 -2.94 -9.66 8.97
C PHE A 257 -3.77 -8.58 9.62
N ILE A 258 -3.25 -7.34 9.60
CA ILE A 258 -3.88 -6.18 10.24
C ILE A 258 -4.10 -5.12 9.15
N PHE A 259 -5.36 -4.82 8.87
CA PHE A 259 -5.77 -3.85 7.86
C PHE A 259 -6.00 -2.49 8.52
N CYS A 260 -5.08 -1.56 8.26
CA CYS A 260 -5.11 -0.21 8.77
C CYS A 260 -5.92 0.66 7.80
N ALA A 261 -7.19 0.86 8.13
CA ALA A 261 -8.14 1.64 7.33
C ALA A 261 -7.99 3.14 7.59
N ASP A 262 -8.01 3.96 6.53
CA ASP A 262 -8.18 5.40 6.68
C ASP A 262 -9.65 5.69 7.10
N ASN A 263 -9.84 6.62 8.04
CA ASN A 263 -11.14 6.95 8.62
C ASN A 263 -11.76 8.20 8.00
N ASP A 264 -12.34 8.02 6.81
CA ASP A 264 -13.10 9.01 6.03
C ASP A 264 -14.46 9.41 6.68
N HIS A 265 -14.45 9.78 7.97
CA HIS A 265 -15.63 10.03 8.83
C HIS A 265 -16.61 11.11 8.32
N ALA A 266 -16.20 11.94 7.35
CA ALA A 266 -17.05 12.94 6.70
C ALA A 266 -17.85 12.39 5.51
N ARG A 267 -17.70 11.09 5.17
CA ARG A 267 -18.37 10.44 4.04
C ARG A 267 -19.46 9.49 4.55
N GLN A 268 -20.62 9.50 3.88
CA GLN A 268 -21.71 8.54 4.14
C GLN A 268 -21.29 7.07 3.96
N VAL A 269 -20.30 6.79 3.11
CA VAL A 269 -19.70 5.47 2.95
C VAL A 269 -18.18 5.63 3.06
N ASN A 270 -17.61 5.11 4.15
CA ASN A 270 -16.17 5.04 4.34
C ASN A 270 -15.60 3.84 3.56
N LYS A 271 -14.98 4.14 2.42
CA LYS A 271 -14.44 3.11 1.50
C LYS A 271 -13.20 2.41 2.04
N GLY A 272 -12.39 3.09 2.87
CA GLY A 272 -11.22 2.51 3.52
C GLY A 272 -11.64 1.41 4.48
N ILE A 273 -12.56 1.73 5.39
CA ILE A 273 -13.16 0.76 6.33
C ILE A 273 -13.79 -0.42 5.60
N VAL A 274 -14.70 -0.18 4.65
CA VAL A 274 -15.40 -1.27 3.92
C VAL A 274 -14.40 -2.20 3.21
N SER A 275 -13.34 -1.66 2.62
CA SER A 275 -12.34 -2.47 1.91
C SER A 275 -11.43 -3.23 2.87
N ALA A 276 -11.07 -2.64 4.01
CA ALA A 276 -10.30 -3.26 5.07
C ALA A 276 -11.07 -4.41 5.75
N THR A 277 -12.34 -4.21 6.09
CA THR A 277 -13.23 -5.25 6.64
C THR A 277 -13.35 -6.41 5.68
N LYS A 278 -13.62 -6.15 4.39
CA LYS A 278 -13.69 -7.20 3.37
C LYS A 278 -12.37 -7.95 3.18
N ALA A 279 -11.23 -7.26 3.26
CA ALA A 279 -9.91 -7.89 3.20
C ALA A 279 -9.62 -8.74 4.45
N ALA A 280 -10.06 -8.30 5.64
CA ALA A 280 -9.98 -9.04 6.90
C ALA A 280 -10.83 -10.32 6.85
N GLU A 281 -12.10 -10.23 6.45
CA GLU A 281 -13.01 -11.37 6.28
C GLU A 281 -12.43 -12.44 5.34
N LEU A 282 -11.93 -12.02 4.17
CA LEU A 282 -11.36 -12.93 3.16
C LEU A 282 -10.07 -13.62 3.60
N THR A 283 -9.35 -13.08 4.58
CA THR A 283 -8.01 -13.56 4.98
C THR A 283 -7.89 -14.00 6.44
N GLY A 284 -8.95 -13.90 7.24
CA GLY A 284 -8.90 -14.12 8.69
C GLY A 284 -8.01 -13.10 9.41
N GLY A 285 -8.08 -11.84 8.99
CA GLY A 285 -7.35 -10.72 9.58
C GLY A 285 -8.18 -9.89 10.57
N SER A 286 -7.60 -8.81 11.06
CA SER A 286 -8.23 -7.80 11.91
C SER A 286 -8.18 -6.43 11.23
N VAL A 287 -9.09 -5.53 11.55
CA VAL A 287 -9.07 -4.12 11.11
C VAL A 287 -8.67 -3.24 12.27
N ILE A 288 -7.92 -2.16 12.00
CA ILE A 288 -7.75 -1.02 12.92
C ILE A 288 -7.93 0.29 12.14
N PHE A 289 -8.32 1.36 12.82
CA PHE A 289 -8.52 2.69 12.24
C PHE A 289 -8.04 3.79 13.20
N PRO A 290 -7.70 5.00 12.71
CA PRO A 290 -7.26 6.10 13.57
C PRO A 290 -8.42 6.64 14.42
N ALA A 291 -8.21 6.70 15.73
CA ALA A 291 -9.18 7.17 16.72
C ALA A 291 -9.04 8.68 16.96
N PHE A 292 -9.69 9.49 16.13
CA PHE A 292 -9.68 10.96 16.26
C PHE A 292 -10.65 11.48 17.33
N THR A 293 -10.24 12.51 18.06
CA THR A 293 -11.13 13.33 18.89
C THR A 293 -12.05 14.18 18.01
N ASP A 294 -13.16 14.68 18.55
CA ASP A 294 -14.09 15.53 17.80
C ASP A 294 -13.43 16.82 17.26
N ALA A 295 -12.42 17.34 17.97
CA ALA A 295 -11.62 18.48 17.51
C ALA A 295 -10.71 18.15 16.32
N GLU A 296 -10.16 16.93 16.26
CA GLU A 296 -9.38 16.43 15.11
C GLU A 296 -10.29 16.08 13.92
N LYS A 297 -11.45 15.47 14.18
CA LYS A 297 -12.51 15.24 13.16
C LYS A 297 -12.97 16.57 12.55
N ALA A 298 -13.13 17.62 13.37
CA ALA A 298 -13.49 18.96 12.89
C ALA A 298 -12.38 19.63 12.04
N GLN A 299 -11.13 19.20 12.17
CA GLN A 299 -10.02 19.62 11.30
C GLN A 299 -9.95 18.80 9.99
N GLY A 300 -10.76 17.74 9.86
CA GLY A 300 -10.80 16.86 8.70
C GLY A 300 -9.63 15.89 8.62
N LEU A 301 -9.05 15.49 9.76
CA LEU A 301 -8.01 14.47 9.80
C LEU A 301 -8.64 13.08 9.58
N THR A 302 -8.06 12.28 8.68
CA THR A 302 -8.64 10.99 8.28
C THR A 302 -7.64 9.83 8.26
N ASP A 303 -6.35 10.06 7.99
CA ASP A 303 -5.34 9.00 7.88
C ASP A 303 -4.46 8.83 9.14
N PHE A 304 -3.86 7.65 9.34
CA PHE A 304 -2.99 7.40 10.50
C PHE A 304 -1.77 8.34 10.58
N ASN A 305 -1.28 8.83 9.45
CA ASN A 305 -0.18 9.77 9.42
C ASN A 305 -0.65 11.18 9.87
N ASP A 306 -1.91 11.55 9.66
CA ASP A 306 -2.47 12.80 10.16
C ASP A 306 -2.59 12.74 11.70
N LEU A 307 -2.89 11.56 12.25
CA LEU A 307 -2.84 11.27 13.69
C LEU A 307 -1.39 11.35 14.26
N ASP A 308 -0.41 10.83 13.51
CA ASP A 308 1.02 10.96 13.81
C ASP A 308 1.46 12.44 13.83
N ALA A 309 1.01 13.22 12.86
CA ALA A 309 1.30 14.64 12.75
C ALA A 309 0.59 15.50 13.82
N SER A 310 -0.67 15.21 14.19
CA SER A 310 -1.43 16.00 15.18
C SER A 310 -0.97 15.75 16.62
N ARG A 311 -0.66 14.49 16.96
CA ARG A 311 -0.31 14.07 18.33
C ARG A 311 1.19 13.99 18.57
N GLY A 312 1.98 13.78 17.53
CA GLY A 312 3.42 13.54 17.58
C GLY A 312 3.76 12.07 17.76
N ARG A 313 4.91 11.67 17.20
CA ARG A 313 5.35 10.27 17.04
C ARG A 313 5.24 9.40 18.30
N ALA A 314 5.62 9.93 19.48
CA ALA A 314 5.56 9.17 20.72
C ALA A 314 4.12 8.83 21.15
N ALA A 315 3.20 9.79 21.06
CA ALA A 315 1.79 9.57 21.38
C ALA A 315 1.11 8.66 20.34
N PHE A 316 1.45 8.83 19.06
CA PHE A 316 0.99 7.96 17.99
C PHE A 316 1.46 6.50 18.18
N GLN A 317 2.75 6.28 18.44
CA GLN A 317 3.32 4.97 18.75
C GLN A 317 2.62 4.31 19.94
N HIS A 318 2.33 5.07 21.01
CA HIS A 318 1.56 4.54 22.15
C HIS A 318 0.16 4.08 21.75
N VAL A 319 -0.60 4.90 21.00
CA VAL A 319 -1.97 4.55 20.55
C VAL A 319 -1.97 3.30 19.66
N ILE A 320 -1.06 3.23 18.69
CA ILE A 320 -1.00 2.10 17.75
C ILE A 320 -0.55 0.82 18.44
N ASN A 321 0.44 0.89 19.35
CA ASN A 321 0.83 -0.26 20.14
C ASN A 321 -0.33 -0.75 21.02
N ALA A 322 -1.08 0.14 21.67
CA ALA A 322 -2.25 -0.23 22.47
C ALA A 322 -3.37 -0.89 21.64
N GLN A 323 -3.67 -0.36 20.44
CA GLN A 323 -4.63 -0.99 19.51
C GLN A 323 -4.17 -2.39 19.07
N LEU A 324 -2.88 -2.55 18.76
CA LEU A 324 -2.31 -3.82 18.32
C LEU A 324 -2.25 -4.85 19.46
N GLU A 325 -1.85 -4.44 20.66
CA GLU A 325 -1.83 -5.30 21.85
C GLU A 325 -3.24 -5.77 22.24
N HIS A 326 -4.26 -4.92 22.10
CA HIS A 326 -5.67 -5.29 22.31
C HIS A 326 -6.12 -6.45 21.39
N ILE A 327 -5.64 -6.48 20.13
CA ILE A 327 -5.89 -7.59 19.20
C ILE A 327 -4.83 -8.71 19.25
N GLY A 328 -4.00 -8.74 20.29
CA GLY A 328 -3.01 -9.80 20.55
C GLY A 328 -1.72 -9.71 19.71
N VAL A 329 -1.43 -8.54 19.14
CA VAL A 329 -0.24 -8.29 18.28
C VAL A 329 0.81 -7.49 19.06
N SER A 330 1.90 -8.16 19.43
CA SER A 330 3.09 -7.48 19.97
C SER A 330 3.87 -6.77 18.85
N THR A 331 4.42 -5.59 19.15
CA THR A 331 5.21 -4.79 18.20
C THR A 331 6.68 -4.70 18.64
N PRO A 332 7.67 -4.79 17.72
CA PRO A 332 9.09 -4.64 18.06
C PRO A 332 9.45 -3.31 18.74
N ASN A 333 8.70 -2.24 18.43
CA ASN A 333 8.87 -0.92 19.04
C ASN A 333 7.92 -0.70 20.24
N SER A 334 7.17 -1.71 20.69
CA SER A 334 6.59 -1.75 22.03
C SER A 334 7.69 -2.15 23.00
N ASN A 335 8.46 -1.13 23.42
CA ASN A 335 9.00 -0.94 24.77
C ASN A 335 10.20 0.01 24.72
N THR A 336 10.14 1.07 25.50
CA THR A 336 11.28 1.43 26.33
C THR A 336 10.82 1.74 27.76
N PRO A 337 11.32 1.01 28.77
CA PRO A 337 11.34 1.44 30.18
C PRO A 337 12.20 2.69 30.44
N GLU A 338 12.53 3.45 29.39
CA GLU A 338 13.27 4.73 29.41
C GLU A 338 12.34 5.92 29.65
N ILE A 339 11.06 5.68 29.96
CA ILE A 339 10.28 6.56 30.84
C ILE A 339 10.80 6.39 32.29
N ARG A 340 12.10 6.65 32.46
CA ARG A 340 12.71 7.03 33.74
C ARG A 340 13.06 8.49 33.60
N GLU A 341 12.48 9.28 34.49
CA GLU A 341 12.45 10.75 34.45
C GLU A 341 13.83 11.38 34.16
N ALA A 342 13.95 11.97 32.97
CA ALA A 342 14.77 13.17 32.77
C ALA A 342 13.81 14.38 32.72
N LEU A 343 13.05 14.58 33.80
CA LEU A 343 12.18 15.74 33.97
C LEU A 343 13.06 16.99 34.21
N VAL A 344 13.32 17.73 33.13
CA VAL A 344 14.05 19.00 33.20
C VAL A 344 13.13 20.08 33.75
N ILE A 345 13.14 20.27 35.07
CA ILE A 345 12.49 21.43 35.72
C ILE A 345 13.50 22.60 35.70
N GLY A 346 13.42 23.43 34.65
CA GLY A 346 14.27 24.61 34.50
C GLY A 346 15.76 24.26 34.28
N ASN A 347 16.66 24.98 34.95
CA ASN A 347 18.09 24.98 34.62
C ASN A 347 18.92 23.93 35.40
N LEU A 348 18.31 22.87 35.95
CA LEU A 348 19.01 21.83 36.71
C LEU A 348 18.95 20.48 35.99
N VAL A 349 20.12 19.89 35.75
CA VAL A 349 20.28 18.55 35.16
C VAL A 349 20.76 17.60 36.24
N PHE A 350 20.01 16.53 36.49
CA PHE A 350 20.45 15.41 37.34
C PHE A 350 20.93 14.25 36.46
N THR A 351 22.19 13.88 36.60
CA THR A 351 22.77 12.65 36.02
C THR A 351 23.00 11.61 37.12
N PRO A 352 22.38 10.42 37.05
CA PRO A 352 22.74 9.31 37.91
C PRO A 352 24.16 8.81 37.62
N VAL A 353 24.93 8.60 38.69
CA VAL A 353 26.33 8.14 38.62
C VAL A 353 26.41 6.66 38.25
N HIS A 354 27.41 6.28 37.45
CA HIS A 354 27.70 4.88 37.14
C HIS A 354 28.03 4.08 38.40
N THR A 355 27.50 2.86 38.50
CA THR A 355 28.02 1.83 39.42
C THR A 355 28.71 0.76 38.57
N GLU A 356 30.00 0.54 38.81
CA GLU A 356 30.78 -0.50 38.13
C GLU A 356 30.32 -1.91 38.54
N GLU A 357 30.05 -2.78 37.57
CA GLU A 357 29.94 -4.22 37.86
C GLU A 357 31.33 -4.83 38.08
N LYS A 358 31.65 -5.08 39.35
CA LYS A 358 32.88 -5.80 39.72
C LYS A 358 32.65 -7.31 39.69
N THR A 359 33.13 -7.94 38.62
CA THR A 359 33.19 -9.40 38.44
C THR A 359 33.83 -10.11 39.65
N MET A 360 33.31 -11.27 40.08
CA MET A 360 34.09 -12.40 40.65
C MET A 360 33.30 -13.71 40.82
N THR A 361 33.91 -14.81 40.38
CA THR A 361 33.78 -16.22 40.82
C THR A 361 35.16 -16.89 40.55
N PRO A 362 35.52 -18.10 41.05
CA PRO A 362 34.77 -19.07 41.88
C PRO A 362 35.55 -19.69 43.09
N THR A 363 34.92 -20.69 43.74
CA THR A 363 35.50 -21.84 44.51
C THR A 363 35.92 -21.66 45.98
N GLU A 364 35.27 -22.38 46.91
CA GLU A 364 35.79 -23.57 47.63
C GLU A 364 34.84 -24.06 48.76
N TYR A 365 34.77 -25.39 48.97
CA TYR A 365 34.24 -26.09 50.15
C TYR A 365 35.43 -26.87 50.79
N PRO A 366 35.52 -27.06 52.12
CA PRO A 366 34.90 -28.23 52.80
C PRO A 366 34.43 -27.87 54.25
N GLU A 367 33.91 -28.72 55.14
CA GLU A 367 33.77 -30.19 55.25
C GLU A 367 32.26 -30.58 55.27
N THR A 368 31.72 -31.74 55.72
CA THR A 368 32.23 -32.88 56.52
C THR A 368 31.55 -34.21 56.12
N SER A 369 31.58 -35.23 56.97
CA SER A 369 31.04 -36.59 56.75
C SER A 369 30.54 -37.17 58.11
N PRO A 370 30.16 -38.46 58.27
CA PRO A 370 29.87 -39.53 57.29
C PRO A 370 28.58 -40.35 57.59
N ASP A 371 28.18 -41.27 56.69
CA ASP A 371 27.87 -42.66 57.08
C ASP A 371 28.01 -43.66 55.89
N THR A 372 27.88 -44.94 56.20
CA THR A 372 28.43 -46.15 55.55
C THR A 372 27.60 -46.78 54.42
N GLY A 373 28.23 -47.65 53.61
CA GLY A 373 27.49 -48.74 52.93
C GLY A 373 28.08 -49.36 51.65
N HIS A 374 28.66 -50.55 51.76
CA HIS A 374 28.94 -51.60 50.75
C HIS A 374 27.86 -51.77 49.63
N SER A 375 28.09 -52.36 48.44
CA SER A 375 29.21 -53.09 47.78
C SER A 375 28.85 -53.42 46.30
N HIS A 376 29.85 -53.87 45.49
CA HIS A 376 29.84 -54.68 44.23
C HIS A 376 28.53 -54.85 43.37
N ASP A 377 28.57 -54.96 42.03
CA ASP A 377 29.45 -55.84 41.23
C ASP A 377 29.61 -55.43 39.73
N GLN A 378 30.41 -56.18 38.96
CA GLN A 378 30.87 -55.93 37.57
C GLN A 378 29.79 -56.19 36.49
N GLY A 379 29.73 -55.49 35.34
CA GLY A 379 30.56 -55.69 34.11
C GLY A 379 29.80 -56.55 33.05
N PRO A 380 30.20 -56.68 31.76
CA PRO A 380 31.19 -55.97 30.94
C PRO A 380 30.61 -55.46 29.57
N SER A 381 31.44 -55.20 28.55
CA SER A 381 31.10 -54.59 27.23
C SER A 381 31.36 -55.51 26.00
N LEU A 382 31.06 -55.02 24.76
CA LEU A 382 31.45 -55.48 23.39
C LEU A 382 30.51 -56.49 22.64
N PRO A 383 30.57 -56.69 21.29
CA PRO A 383 30.96 -55.83 20.14
C PRO A 383 30.02 -55.96 18.86
N SER A 384 30.55 -55.81 17.63
CA SER A 384 29.88 -55.44 16.34
C SER A 384 29.71 -56.53 15.23
N ALA A 385 28.93 -56.17 14.17
CA ALA A 385 28.90 -56.68 12.76
C ALA A 385 28.20 -58.07 12.47
N THR A 386 27.72 -58.46 11.27
CA THR A 386 28.02 -58.11 9.84
C THR A 386 26.89 -58.48 8.82
N GLN A 387 26.82 -57.75 7.68
CA GLN A 387 26.26 -57.98 6.29
C GLN A 387 25.26 -59.09 5.85
N GLN A 388 24.39 -58.73 4.88
CA GLN A 388 24.16 -59.35 3.52
C GLN A 388 22.96 -58.63 2.81
N GLU A 389 22.78 -58.50 1.48
CA GLU A 389 23.60 -58.66 0.26
C GLU A 389 22.94 -57.87 -0.93
N GLN A 390 23.59 -57.72 -2.10
CA GLN A 390 23.11 -56.95 -3.27
C GLN A 390 22.73 -57.88 -4.46
N PRO A 391 22.12 -57.42 -5.58
CA PRO A 391 22.97 -57.14 -6.78
C PRO A 391 22.46 -56.13 -7.85
N THR A 392 23.37 -55.29 -8.37
CA THR A 392 23.60 -54.87 -9.79
C THR A 392 22.49 -54.18 -10.64
N ALA A 393 22.77 -53.33 -11.65
CA ALA A 393 23.96 -53.22 -12.51
C ALA A 393 24.21 -51.82 -13.15
N SER A 394 25.48 -51.60 -13.58
CA SER A 394 26.01 -50.72 -14.68
C SER A 394 25.61 -49.23 -14.73
N SER A 395 26.48 -48.21 -14.61
CA SER A 395 27.90 -47.93 -14.98
C SER A 395 28.13 -47.29 -16.35
N SER A 396 28.56 -46.01 -16.36
CA SER A 396 29.75 -45.53 -17.12
C SER A 396 30.04 -44.04 -16.87
N ASN A 397 31.24 -43.71 -16.37
CA ASN A 397 31.82 -42.36 -16.39
C ASN A 397 32.69 -42.18 -17.65
N ILE A 398 32.73 -40.98 -18.25
CA ILE A 398 33.93 -40.42 -18.91
C ILE A 398 34.01 -38.92 -18.58
N ALA A 399 35.24 -38.41 -18.52
CA ALA A 399 35.61 -37.09 -18.02
C ALA A 399 35.53 -35.96 -19.06
N ASP A 400 35.44 -34.73 -18.53
CA ASP A 400 36.34 -33.58 -18.78
C ASP A 400 36.69 -33.20 -20.23
N GLU A 401 36.27 -32.01 -20.63
CA GLU A 401 37.07 -31.18 -21.54
C GLU A 401 36.84 -29.69 -21.25
N THR A 402 37.93 -28.97 -20.97
CA THR A 402 37.95 -27.52 -20.79
C THR A 402 38.49 -26.86 -22.05
N LEU A 403 37.74 -25.90 -22.62
CA LEU A 403 38.27 -25.04 -23.69
C LEU A 403 38.03 -23.56 -23.39
N SER A 404 39.14 -22.91 -23.06
CA SER A 404 39.34 -21.47 -23.19
C SER A 404 39.21 -21.03 -24.65
N PHE A 405 38.82 -19.77 -24.86
CA PHE A 405 39.15 -19.08 -26.11
C PHE A 405 39.80 -17.73 -25.79
N THR A 406 41.00 -17.56 -26.34
CA THR A 406 41.87 -16.40 -26.13
C THR A 406 41.56 -15.26 -27.09
N SER A 407 41.97 -14.07 -26.66
CA SER A 407 42.05 -12.85 -27.44
C SER A 407 42.85 -12.99 -28.74
N HIS A 408 42.42 -12.31 -29.81
CA HIS A 408 43.34 -11.76 -30.80
C HIS A 408 42.94 -10.32 -31.17
N ALA A 409 43.91 -9.42 -31.10
CA ALA A 409 43.82 -8.09 -31.69
C ALA A 409 44.38 -8.13 -33.12
N THR A 410 43.89 -7.22 -33.97
CA THR A 410 44.54 -6.82 -35.23
C THR A 410 44.19 -5.36 -35.53
N GLU A 411 45.15 -4.60 -36.02
CA GLU A 411 45.10 -3.15 -36.16
C GLU A 411 44.76 -2.65 -37.58
N ASN A 412 44.49 -1.34 -37.68
CA ASN A 412 44.76 -0.43 -38.81
C ASN A 412 44.00 -0.54 -40.15
N ASN A 413 43.00 0.33 -40.32
CA ASN A 413 42.98 1.54 -41.18
C ASN A 413 41.52 2.03 -41.33
N GLY A 414 41.18 3.32 -41.45
CA GLY A 414 41.96 4.56 -41.57
C GLY A 414 41.22 5.56 -42.49
N LYS A 415 40.82 6.72 -41.94
CA LYS A 415 40.35 8.01 -42.56
C LYS A 415 39.55 8.81 -41.52
N ASP A 416 40.03 9.95 -41.04
CA ASP A 416 39.93 11.29 -41.67
C ASP A 416 38.46 11.77 -41.78
N GLU A 417 38.01 12.86 -41.15
CA GLU A 417 38.65 14.19 -41.10
C GLU A 417 38.01 15.18 -40.08
N ARG A 418 38.77 16.23 -39.72
CA ARG A 418 38.36 17.60 -39.29
C ARG A 418 37.67 17.86 -37.94
N HIS A 419 38.50 18.27 -36.98
CA HIS A 419 38.26 19.42 -36.07
C HIS A 419 38.44 20.76 -36.86
N PRO A 420 37.99 21.92 -36.33
CA PRO A 420 38.90 22.73 -35.49
C PRO A 420 38.27 23.37 -34.24
N ASP A 421 39.05 23.33 -33.16
CA ASP A 421 39.34 24.36 -32.16
C ASP A 421 38.42 25.59 -32.01
N ASN A 422 38.12 25.93 -30.75
CA ASN A 422 38.62 27.21 -30.26
C ASN A 422 39.04 27.15 -28.77
N VAL A 423 40.00 28.01 -28.46
CA VAL A 423 40.74 28.13 -27.19
C VAL A 423 40.01 29.12 -26.26
N GLN A 424 40.12 28.95 -24.93
CA GLN A 424 40.88 29.83 -24.03
C GLN A 424 40.51 29.63 -22.56
N ALA A 425 41.53 29.50 -21.71
CA ALA A 425 41.38 29.47 -20.25
C ALA A 425 41.45 30.89 -19.68
N GLN A 426 40.79 31.13 -18.54
CA GLN A 426 41.27 32.11 -17.57
C GLN A 426 40.86 31.74 -16.15
N THR A 427 41.87 31.51 -15.32
CA THR A 427 41.82 31.50 -13.86
C THR A 427 41.90 32.93 -13.35
N GLU A 428 41.18 33.28 -12.29
CA GLU A 428 41.69 34.26 -11.35
C GLU A 428 41.12 34.05 -9.94
N SER A 429 41.99 34.15 -8.94
CA SER A 429 41.64 34.09 -7.51
C SER A 429 41.54 35.50 -6.94
N SER A 430 40.77 35.70 -5.88
CA SER A 430 40.97 36.82 -4.95
C SER A 430 40.50 36.43 -3.55
N VAL A 431 41.37 36.71 -2.58
CA VAL A 431 41.21 36.52 -1.11
C VAL A 431 41.21 37.94 -0.48
N VAL A 432 41.08 38.04 0.85
CA VAL A 432 41.33 39.22 1.73
C VAL A 432 40.07 40.03 2.10
N GLN A 433 39.79 40.45 3.35
CA GLN A 433 40.14 40.01 4.73
C GLN A 433 39.18 40.70 5.74
N ASP A 434 39.13 40.18 6.97
CA ASP A 434 38.86 40.83 8.29
C ASP A 434 37.73 41.88 8.53
N SER A 435 36.82 41.52 9.46
CA SER A 435 36.66 42.02 10.86
C SER A 435 36.93 43.51 11.22
N PRO A 436 36.35 44.10 12.31
CA PRO A 436 35.68 43.45 13.46
C PRO A 436 34.38 44.13 13.98
N ALA A 437 33.95 43.69 15.18
CA ALA A 437 32.72 44.05 15.91
C ALA A 437 32.65 45.46 16.53
N GLU A 438 31.44 45.90 16.92
CA GLU A 438 31.22 46.46 18.27
C GLU A 438 29.74 46.48 18.72
N SER A 439 29.53 46.42 20.04
CA SER A 439 28.29 46.77 20.75
C SER A 439 28.69 47.30 22.13
N PRO A 440 28.21 48.49 22.50
CA PRO A 440 27.57 48.68 23.82
C PRO A 440 26.39 49.69 23.71
N ALA A 441 25.60 50.08 24.73
CA ALA A 441 25.61 49.82 26.17
C ALA A 441 24.16 49.92 26.73
N SER A 442 23.95 49.44 27.96
CA SER A 442 22.94 50.01 28.88
C SER A 442 23.66 50.95 29.87
N PRO A 443 22.98 51.95 30.45
CA PRO A 443 22.56 51.79 31.84
C PRO A 443 21.26 52.54 32.23
N GLU A 444 20.56 52.09 33.27
CA GLU A 444 20.45 52.77 34.58
C GLU A 444 19.48 52.06 35.52
N SER A 445 19.64 52.28 36.83
CA SER A 445 18.90 51.62 37.91
C SER A 445 18.11 52.63 38.74
N THR A 446 16.83 52.34 39.02
CA THR A 446 16.10 52.99 40.11
C THR A 446 15.25 51.98 40.89
N THR A 447 15.29 52.13 42.21
CA THR A 447 14.58 51.32 43.21
C THR A 447 13.14 51.81 43.42
N ALA A 448 12.17 50.90 43.61
CA ALA A 448 11.30 50.86 44.80
C ALA A 448 10.11 49.88 44.68
N SER A 449 9.79 49.24 45.82
CA SER A 449 8.46 48.72 46.24
C SER A 449 7.78 47.57 45.46
N ALA A 450 7.49 46.49 46.20
CA ALA A 450 6.44 45.52 45.88
C ALA A 450 5.03 46.16 46.01
N PRO A 451 4.00 45.62 45.34
CA PRO A 451 3.25 44.50 45.92
C PRO A 451 2.73 43.44 44.93
N ASP A 452 2.10 42.41 45.51
CA ASP A 452 1.21 41.39 44.96
C ASP A 452 1.74 40.34 43.95
N GLU A 453 1.53 39.10 44.36
CA GLU A 453 1.84 37.84 43.70
C GLU A 453 0.74 37.48 42.69
N PRO A 454 1.01 37.42 41.37
CA PRO A 454 0.04 36.91 40.40
C PRO A 454 0.04 35.39 40.42
N ALA A 455 -1.14 34.79 40.54
CA ALA A 455 -1.34 33.35 40.53
C ALA A 455 -0.67 32.69 39.31
N HIS A 456 -0.05 31.53 39.54
CA HIS A 456 0.50 30.68 38.48
C HIS A 456 -0.58 30.42 37.40
N PRO A 457 -0.29 30.65 36.11
CA PRO A 457 -1.16 30.15 35.06
C PRO A 457 -1.16 28.62 35.12
N ALA A 458 -2.35 28.02 35.19
CA ALA A 458 -2.51 26.58 35.22
C ALA A 458 -1.78 25.93 34.03
N GLU A 459 -1.08 24.83 34.29
CA GLU A 459 -0.47 24.02 33.24
C GLU A 459 -1.55 23.63 32.22
N PRO A 460 -1.22 23.62 30.91
CA PRO A 460 -2.17 23.12 29.92
C PRO A 460 -2.50 21.65 30.26
N PRO A 461 -3.78 21.24 30.19
CA PRO A 461 -4.15 19.89 30.58
C PRO A 461 -3.35 18.87 29.77
N GLU A 462 -2.83 17.84 30.45
CA GLU A 462 -2.13 16.73 29.80
C GLU A 462 -2.95 16.25 28.60
N LYS A 463 -2.29 16.12 27.44
CA LYS A 463 -2.97 15.66 26.22
C LYS A 463 -3.51 14.26 26.47
N VAL A 464 -4.82 14.14 26.71
CA VAL A 464 -5.51 12.85 26.87
C VAL A 464 -5.32 12.04 25.59
N VAL A 465 -4.42 11.06 25.64
CA VAL A 465 -4.11 10.20 24.51
C VAL A 465 -5.25 9.19 24.34
N SER A 466 -6.17 9.47 23.42
CA SER A 466 -7.29 8.56 23.16
C SER A 466 -6.86 7.36 22.30
N VAL A 467 -7.09 6.16 22.83
CA VAL A 467 -7.09 4.90 22.09
C VAL A 467 -8.52 4.65 21.58
N ALA A 468 -8.69 3.84 20.52
CA ALA A 468 -10.03 3.40 20.10
C ALA A 468 -10.71 2.66 21.25
N THR A 469 -11.83 3.20 21.73
CA THR A 469 -12.59 2.68 22.85
C THR A 469 -13.65 1.68 22.39
N ASP A 470 -14.21 0.88 23.31
CA ASP A 470 -15.41 0.07 23.05
C ASP A 470 -16.56 0.89 22.46
N LYS A 471 -16.61 2.20 22.71
CA LYS A 471 -17.59 3.11 22.10
C LYS A 471 -17.27 3.34 20.62
N ASP A 472 -16.01 3.64 20.29
CA ASP A 472 -15.57 3.81 18.90
C ASP A 472 -15.76 2.50 18.10
N TRP A 473 -15.51 1.34 18.73
CA TRP A 473 -15.79 0.03 18.15
C TRP A 473 -17.28 -0.23 17.94
N ARG A 474 -18.15 0.19 18.88
CA ARG A 474 -19.62 0.09 18.71
C ARG A 474 -20.18 1.08 17.70
N GLU A 475 -19.60 2.28 17.58
CA GLU A 475 -19.95 3.23 16.51
C GLU A 475 -19.52 2.67 15.15
N PHE A 476 -18.33 2.08 15.05
CA PHE A 476 -17.84 1.33 13.87
C PHE A 476 -18.72 0.12 13.52
N GLU A 477 -19.07 -0.72 14.49
CA GLU A 477 -20.01 -1.84 14.30
C GLU A 477 -21.40 -1.36 13.88
N ALA A 478 -21.89 -0.25 14.45
CA ALA A 478 -23.17 0.34 14.09
C ALA A 478 -23.17 0.97 12.69
N GLU A 479 -22.06 1.58 12.25
CA GLU A 479 -21.86 2.04 10.87
C GLU A 479 -21.86 0.86 9.89
N LEU A 480 -21.18 -0.24 10.23
CA LEU A 480 -21.20 -1.49 9.45
C LEU A 480 -22.58 -2.19 9.47
N SER A 481 -23.36 -2.03 10.54
CA SER A 481 -24.65 -2.70 10.72
C SER A 481 -25.86 -1.85 10.33
N GLN A 482 -25.70 -0.67 9.72
CA GLN A 482 -26.87 0.08 9.23
C GLN A 482 -27.50 -0.69 8.07
N PRO A 483 -28.73 -1.24 8.22
CA PRO A 483 -29.39 -1.86 7.08
C PRO A 483 -29.71 -0.78 6.06
N GLU A 484 -29.66 -1.13 4.78
CA GLU A 484 -30.22 -0.30 3.71
C GLU A 484 -31.68 0.04 4.06
N LYS A 485 -31.93 1.30 4.44
CA LYS A 485 -33.28 1.79 4.67
C LYS A 485 -33.99 1.96 3.34
N ASN A 486 -34.52 0.85 2.85
CA ASN A 486 -35.55 0.82 1.84
C ASN A 486 -36.81 1.52 2.38
N GLU A 487 -36.99 2.80 2.08
CA GLU A 487 -38.23 3.53 2.26
C GLU A 487 -38.70 4.10 0.91
N LEU A 488 -39.52 3.28 0.24
CA LEU A 488 -40.63 3.54 -0.69
C LEU A 488 -40.58 4.77 -1.63
#